data_AF-A0A7J4QCC3-F1
#
_entry.id   AF-A0A7J4QCC3-F1
#
_cell.length_a   1.000
_cell.length_b   1.000
_cell.length_c   1.000
_cell.angle_alpha   90.00
_cell.angle_beta   90.00
_cell.angle_gamma   90.00
#
_symmetry.space_group_name_H-M   'P 1'
#
loop_
_entity.id
_entity.type
_entity.pdbx_description
1 polymer ?
#
loop_
_entity_poly.entity_id
_entity_poly.type
_entity_poly.pdbx_seq_one_letter_code
_entity_poly.pdbx_strand_id
1 'polypeptide(L)'
;MGFYFLSISIYPMPPASIASVTGAFFFSWVIGFVAVFAPGGLGVREGLMWAMLSGIMPQHIALVIAFAGRIWWTASEAVVFLISFATQKRSTRQGKQT
;
A
#
# COMPACT_ATOMS: atom_id res chain seq x y z
N MET A 1 1.91 9.70 -3.00
CA MET A 1 0.91 10.43 -3.81
C MET A 1 -0.37 9.64 -4.06
N GLY A 2 -0.35 8.46 -4.73
CA GLY A 2 -1.59 7.68 -4.96
C GLY A 2 -2.39 7.36 -3.69
N PHE A 3 -1.69 6.98 -2.62
CA PHE A 3 -2.30 6.75 -1.29
C PHE A 3 -2.93 8.00 -0.65
N TYR A 4 -2.40 9.19 -0.95
CA TYR A 4 -3.00 10.44 -0.48
C TYR A 4 -4.37 10.66 -1.15
N PHE A 5 -4.48 10.46 -2.47
CA PHE A 5 -5.77 10.55 -3.16
C PHE A 5 -6.83 9.57 -2.61
N LEU A 6 -6.41 8.34 -2.29
CA LEU A 6 -7.27 7.37 -1.60
C LEU A 6 -7.74 7.89 -0.23
N SER A 7 -6.84 8.52 0.54
CA SER A 7 -7.16 9.06 1.85
C SER A 7 -8.13 10.25 1.76
N ILE A 8 -7.95 11.16 0.80
CA ILE A 8 -8.86 12.29 0.57
C ILE A 8 -10.26 11.81 0.17
N SER A 9 -10.34 10.70 -0.58
CA SER A 9 -11.62 10.10 -0.98
C SER A 9 -12.46 9.61 0.21
N ILE A 10 -11.82 9.32 1.35
CA ILE A 10 -12.49 8.85 2.56
C ILE A 10 -12.65 10.00 3.56
N TYR A 11 -11.63 10.86 3.69
CA TYR A 11 -11.62 11.97 4.64
C TYR A 11 -10.97 13.20 4.03
N PRO A 12 -11.66 14.35 3.98
CA PRO A 12 -11.08 15.57 3.40
C PRO A 12 -9.89 16.05 4.23
N MET A 13 -8.73 16.14 3.59
CA MET A 13 -7.46 16.57 4.21
C MET A 13 -6.83 17.75 3.46
N PRO A 14 -6.11 18.64 4.16
CA PRO A 14 -5.36 19.73 3.52
C PRO A 14 -4.19 19.20 2.68
N PRO A 15 -3.84 19.85 1.56
CA PRO A 15 -2.66 19.49 0.74
C PRO A 15 -1.34 19.49 1.50
N ALA A 16 -1.23 20.27 2.57
CA ALA A 16 -0.04 20.28 3.43
C ALA A 16 0.27 18.91 4.07
N SER A 17 -0.75 18.05 4.22
CA SER A 17 -0.60 16.71 4.81
C SER A 17 -0.08 15.64 3.84
N ILE A 18 0.09 15.97 2.55
CA ILE A 18 0.57 15.05 1.51
C ILE A 18 1.86 14.34 1.92
N ALA A 19 2.84 15.12 2.40
CA ALA A 19 4.15 14.61 2.79
C ALA A 19 4.04 13.69 4.01
N SER A 20 3.24 14.09 5.02
CA SER A 20 3.04 13.30 6.24
C SER A 20 2.32 11.98 5.97
N VAL A 21 1.24 11.99 5.18
CA VAL A 21 0.45 10.79 4.87
C VAL A 21 1.23 9.83 3.97
N THR A 22 1.91 10.36 2.94
CA THR A 22 2.76 9.54 2.07
C THR A 22 3.96 8.99 2.84
N GLY A 23 4.59 9.82 3.68
CA GLY A 23 5.70 9.43 4.55
C GLY A 23 5.28 8.34 5.53
N ALA A 24 4.17 8.50 6.23
CA ALA A 24 3.63 7.51 7.16
C ALA A 24 3.38 6.16 6.48
N PHE A 25 2.85 6.17 5.25
CA PHE A 25 2.67 4.96 4.45
C PHE A 25 4.01 4.26 4.15
N PHE A 26 5.03 5.00 3.70
CA PHE A 26 6.35 4.43 3.41
C PHE A 26 7.08 3.96 4.67
N PHE A 27 7.03 4.74 5.77
CA PHE A 27 7.63 4.35 7.05
C PHE A 27 7.00 3.07 7.58
N SER A 28 5.67 2.98 7.57
CA SER A 28 4.98 1.76 7.96
C SER A 28 5.31 0.58 7.04
N TRP A 29 5.48 0.82 5.73
CA TRP A 29 5.93 -0.21 4.80
C TRP A 29 7.32 -0.75 5.16
N VAL A 30 8.29 0.13 5.39
CA VAL A 30 9.67 -0.23 5.76
C VAL A 30 9.71 -0.97 7.10
N ILE A 31 9.00 -0.45 8.12
CA ILE A 31 8.95 -1.07 9.44
C ILE A 31 8.22 -2.42 9.39
N GLY A 32 7.14 -2.52 8.62
CA GLY A 32 6.45 -3.78 8.36
C GLY A 32 7.33 -4.81 7.67
N PHE A 33 8.30 -4.38 6.85
CA PHE A 33 9.30 -5.26 6.23
C PHE A 33 10.37 -5.73 7.24
N VAL A 34 10.82 -4.83 8.13
CA VAL A 34 11.78 -5.14 9.21
C VAL A 34 11.17 -6.06 10.27
N ALA A 35 9.85 -6.01 10.45
CA ALA A 35 9.11 -6.89 11.34
C ALA A 35 8.97 -8.32 10.76
N VAL A 36 10.09 -9.01 10.56
CA VAL A 36 10.20 -10.40 10.08
C VAL A 36 9.42 -11.38 10.98
N PHE A 37 9.17 -11.01 12.24
CA PHE A 37 8.48 -11.82 13.24
C PHE A 37 6.96 -11.94 13.03
N ALA A 38 6.34 -11.15 12.16
CA ALA A 38 4.91 -11.25 11.84
C ALA A 38 4.73 -11.82 10.43
N PRO A 39 4.56 -13.15 10.26
CA PRO A 39 4.28 -13.74 8.95
C PRO A 39 3.01 -13.12 8.37
N GLY A 40 3.14 -12.38 7.25
CA GLY A 40 2.06 -11.64 6.58
C GLY A 40 1.95 -10.14 6.92
N GLY A 41 2.77 -9.62 7.83
CA GLY A 41 2.75 -8.20 8.23
C GLY A 41 1.43 -7.72 8.82
N LEU A 42 0.55 -8.66 9.21
CA LEU A 42 -0.72 -8.40 9.88
C LEU A 42 -0.43 -7.89 11.30
N GLY A 43 -1.01 -6.75 11.65
CA GLY A 43 -0.82 -6.12 12.97
C GLY A 43 0.25 -5.03 13.00
N VAL A 44 1.50 -5.29 12.56
CA VAL A 44 2.57 -4.28 12.67
C VAL A 44 2.37 -3.13 11.68
N ARG A 45 2.14 -3.44 10.40
CA ARG A 45 1.99 -2.42 9.37
C ARG A 45 0.69 -1.62 9.56
N GLU A 46 -0.40 -2.32 9.87
CA GLU A 46 -1.69 -1.68 10.11
C GLU A 46 -1.69 -0.88 11.41
N GLY A 47 -1.11 -1.43 12.49
CA GLY A 47 -0.95 -0.73 13.75
C GLY A 47 -0.08 0.51 13.62
N LEU A 48 1.00 0.46 12.82
CA LEU A 48 1.85 1.62 12.61
C LEU A 48 1.21 2.67 11.71
N MET A 49 0.53 2.25 10.63
CA MET A 49 -0.24 3.18 9.79
C MET A 49 -1.31 3.86 10.64
N TRP A 50 -2.07 3.07 11.40
CA TRP A 50 -3.09 3.57 12.31
C TRP A 50 -2.51 4.50 13.38
N ALA A 51 -1.39 4.16 14.01
CA ALA A 51 -0.75 5.01 15.01
C ALA A 51 -0.30 6.35 14.41
N MET A 52 0.36 6.33 13.25
CA MET A 52 0.79 7.56 12.58
C MET A 52 -0.38 8.41 12.08
N LEU A 53 -1.44 7.77 11.56
CA LEU A 53 -2.63 8.46 11.09
C LEU A 53 -3.52 8.96 12.23
N SER A 54 -3.53 8.28 13.39
CA SER A 54 -4.30 8.70 14.57
C SER A 54 -3.83 10.04 15.14
N GLY A 55 -2.59 10.45 14.84
CA GLY A 55 -2.09 11.79 15.14
C GLY A 55 -2.61 12.89 14.20
N ILE A 56 -3.23 12.53 13.07
CA ILE A 56 -3.69 13.45 12.03
C ILE A 56 -5.22 13.45 11.93
N MET A 57 -5.87 12.33 12.24
CA MET A 57 -7.31 12.15 12.09
C MET A 57 -7.91 11.23 13.16
N PRO A 58 -9.25 11.21 13.30
CA PRO A 58 -9.91 10.34 14.27
C PRO A 58 -9.55 8.85 14.08
N GLN A 59 -9.36 8.18 15.21
CA GLN A 59 -8.86 6.80 15.31
C GLN A 59 -9.65 5.79 14.45
N HIS A 60 -10.96 5.97 14.32
CA HIS A 60 -11.83 5.11 13.53
C HIS A 60 -11.59 5.27 12.01
N ILE A 61 -11.34 6.50 11.55
CA ILE A 61 -11.04 6.79 10.13
C ILE A 61 -9.64 6.29 9.77
N ALA A 62 -8.68 6.48 10.68
CA ALA A 62 -7.31 5.99 10.53
C ALA A 62 -7.25 4.47 10.27
N LEU A 63 -8.09 3.71 10.97
CA LEU A 63 -8.16 2.25 10.81
C LEU A 63 -8.70 1.89 9.42
N VAL A 64 -9.78 2.53 8.97
CA VAL A 64 -10.38 2.31 7.65
C VAL A 64 -9.37 2.59 6.54
N ILE A 65 -8.64 3.70 6.64
CA ILE A 65 -7.62 4.08 5.65
C ILE A 65 -6.43 3.11 5.67
N ALA A 66 -6.04 2.58 6.83
CA ALA A 66 -5.00 1.57 6.94
C ALA A 66 -5.38 0.28 6.16
N PHE A 67 -6.61 -0.21 6.36
CA PHE A 67 -7.14 -1.36 5.61
C PHE A 67 -7.29 -1.08 4.11
N ALA A 68 -7.81 0.10 3.74
CA ALA A 68 -7.91 0.51 2.35
C ALA A 68 -6.52 0.56 1.68
N GLY A 69 -5.50 0.99 2.42
CA GLY A 69 -4.10 0.97 1.98
C GLY A 69 -3.56 -0.43 1.66
N ARG A 70 -4.02 -1.47 2.36
CA ARG A 70 -3.67 -2.87 2.04
C ARG A 70 -4.28 -3.30 0.72
N ILE A 71 -5.59 -3.06 0.54
CA ILE A 71 -6.29 -3.39 -0.71
C ILE A 71 -5.63 -2.66 -1.88
N TRP A 72 -5.31 -1.39 -1.70
CA TRP A 72 -4.61 -0.59 -2.70
C TRP A 72 -3.23 -1.16 -3.06
N TRP A 73 -2.43 -1.53 -2.07
CA TRP A 73 -1.09 -2.09 -2.30
C TRP A 73 -1.15 -3.47 -2.97
N THR A 74 -1.96 -4.38 -2.43
CA THR A 74 -2.13 -5.73 -2.98
C THR A 74 -2.74 -5.71 -4.37
N ALA A 75 -3.68 -4.80 -4.65
CA ALA A 75 -4.20 -4.59 -6.00
C ALA A 75 -3.11 -4.13 -6.96
N SER A 76 -2.23 -3.22 -6.52
CA SER A 76 -1.09 -2.75 -7.32
C SER A 76 -0.14 -3.90 -7.66
N GLU A 77 0.19 -4.75 -6.67
CA GLU A 77 1.00 -5.95 -6.87
C GLU A 77 0.33 -6.94 -7.82
N ALA A 78 -0.97 -7.18 -7.67
CA ALA A 78 -1.73 -8.06 -8.55
C ALA A 78 -1.75 -7.56 -10.00
N VAL A 79 -1.91 -6.25 -10.22
CA VAL A 79 -1.87 -5.65 -11.57
C VAL A 79 -0.49 -5.84 -12.20
N VAL A 80 0.58 -5.56 -11.46
CA VAL A 80 1.96 -5.75 -11.95
C VAL A 80 2.24 -7.22 -12.26
N PHE A 81 1.77 -8.14 -11.39
CA PHE A 81 1.87 -9.57 -11.61
C PHE A 81 1.14 -10.01 -12.88
N LEU A 82 -0.09 -9.55 -13.09
CA LEU A 82 -0.89 -9.86 -14.29
C LEU A 82 -0.23 -9.35 -15.57
N ILE A 83 0.31 -8.12 -15.55
CA ILE A 83 1.04 -7.55 -16.69
C ILE A 83 2.29 -8.39 -16.99
N SER A 84 3.07 -8.73 -15.97
CA SER A 84 4.29 -9.54 -16.10
C SER A 84 3.99 -10.94 -16.63
N PHE A 85 2.90 -11.55 -16.16
CA PHE A 85 2.45 -12.85 -16.65
C PHE A 85 1.97 -12.79 -18.10
N ALA A 86 1.26 -11.72 -18.48
CA ALA A 86 0.79 -11.50 -19.84
C ALA A 86 1.94 -11.28 -20.85
N THR A 87 3.01 -10.59 -20.46
CA THR A 87 4.20 -10.39 -21.30
C THR A 87 5.05 -11.67 -21.40
N GLN A 88 5.18 -12.44 -20.31
CA GLN A 88 5.90 -13.72 -20.32
C GLN A 88 5.26 -14.75 -21.26
N LYS A 89 3.92 -14.84 -21.27
CA LYS A 89 3.17 -15.74 -22.17
C LYS A 89 3.42 -15.45 -23.65
N ARG A 90 3.87 -14.24 -24.02
CA ARG A 90 4.26 -13.88 -25.39
C ARG A 90 5.70 -14.29 -25.75
N SER A 91 6.62 -14.28 -24.80
CA SER A 91 8.04 -14.63 -25.05
C SER A 91 8.26 -16.14 -25.24
N THR A 92 7.51 -17.01 -24.54
CA THR A 92 7.64 -18.47 -24.68
C THR A 92 7.12 -19.02 -26.02
N ARG A 93 6.40 -18.22 -26.83
CA ARG A 93 5.94 -18.62 -28.18
C ARG A 93 6.96 -18.34 -29.29
N GLN A 94 7.99 -17.51 -29.08
CA GLN A 94 8.97 -17.17 -30.13
C GLN A 94 10.26 -18.02 -30.09
N GLY A 95 10.54 -18.76 -29.02
CA GLY A 95 11.75 -19.58 -28.89
C GLY A 95 11.68 -21.02 -29.46
N LYS A 96 10.66 -21.35 -30.28
CA LYS A 96 10.43 -22.73 -30.78
C LYS A 96 10.53 -22.87 -32.31
N GLN A 97 11.12 -21.89 -33.01
CA GLN A 97 11.28 -21.89 -34.47
C GLN A 97 12.70 -21.53 -34.97
N THR A 98 13.74 -22.02 -34.29
CA THR A 98 15.12 -22.04 -34.85
C THR A 98 15.76 -23.38 -34.56
#